data_AF-A0A1V5E941-F1
#
_entry.id   AF-A0A1V5E941-F1
#
_cell.length_a   1.000
_cell.length_b   1.000
_cell.length_c   1.000
_cell.angle_alpha   90.00
_cell.angle_beta   90.00
_cell.angle_gamma   90.00
#
_symmetry.space_group_name_H-M   'P 1'
#
loop_
_entity.id
_entity.type
_entity.pdbx_description
1 polymer ?
#
loop_
_entity_poly.entity_id
_entity_poly.type
_entity_poly.pdbx_seq_one_letter_code
_entity_poly.pdbx_strand_id
1 'polypeptide(L)'
;MDLQILLQRLQDADPTVRCETLRILAMVEETQALQAVAQIFKTDPDVHVRQTAQWAGRLLWQAHQRGHSTEQAIRQQYAAPPKPDHEEMLIAEVSSPIFTGKSKLDQKFLIERELQARQRELLDALHEKPADTEDVSLSDLAGGLLQDDSGPET
;
A
#
# COMPACT_ATOMS: atom_id res chain seq x y z
N MET A 1 22.03 14.56 -3.80
CA MET A 1 23.09 15.58 -3.89
C MET A 1 22.99 16.45 -2.66
N ASP A 2 24.10 16.78 -2.01
CA ASP A 2 24.08 17.65 -0.82
C ASP A 2 24.27 19.10 -1.25
N LEU A 3 23.18 19.89 -1.18
CA LEU A 3 23.18 21.30 -1.53
C LEU A 3 24.20 22.11 -0.71
N GLN A 4 24.39 21.75 0.56
CA GLN A 4 25.26 22.50 1.46
C GLN A 4 26.72 22.45 0.99
N ILE A 5 27.16 21.30 0.48
CA ILE A 5 28.51 21.13 -0.09
C ILE A 5 28.71 22.03 -1.31
N LEU A 6 27.70 22.16 -2.17
CA LEU A 6 27.79 23.00 -3.35
C LEU A 6 27.78 24.49 -2.98
N LEU A 7 26.96 24.90 -2.02
CA LEU A 7 26.96 26.27 -1.53
C LEU A 7 28.32 26.65 -0.92
N GLN A 8 29.01 25.72 -0.27
CA GLN A 8 30.39 25.94 0.19
C GLN A 8 31.37 26.12 -0.97
N ARG A 9 31.25 25.30 -2.04
CA ARG A 9 32.11 25.41 -3.23
C ARG A 9 31.93 26.70 -4.03
N LEU A 10 30.82 27.42 -3.86
CA LEU A 10 30.67 28.77 -4.40
C LEU A 10 31.62 29.78 -3.75
N GLN A 11 32.32 29.44 -2.67
CA GLN A 11 33.35 30.27 -2.04
C GLN A 11 34.77 29.77 -2.27
N ASP A 12 34.96 28.79 -3.17
CA ASP A 12 36.29 28.26 -3.49
C ASP A 12 37.21 29.37 -4.03
N ALA A 13 38.50 29.30 -3.70
CA ALA A 13 39.49 30.26 -4.15
C ALA A 13 39.64 30.24 -5.67
N ASP A 14 39.53 29.07 -6.30
CA ASP A 14 39.63 28.91 -7.75
C ASP A 14 38.31 29.34 -8.44
N PRO A 15 38.32 30.39 -9.29
CA PRO A 15 37.14 30.81 -10.05
C PRO A 15 36.57 29.71 -10.95
N THR A 16 37.39 28.74 -11.38
CA THR A 16 36.96 27.59 -12.17
C THR A 16 36.03 26.70 -11.38
N VAL A 17 36.36 26.40 -10.12
CA VAL A 17 35.52 25.60 -9.21
C VAL A 17 34.19 26.30 -8.96
N ARG A 18 34.20 27.63 -8.76
CA ARG A 18 32.98 28.42 -8.60
C ARG A 18 32.10 28.36 -9.85
N CYS A 19 32.70 28.52 -11.05
CA CYS A 19 31.99 28.40 -12.33
C CYS A 19 31.36 27.02 -12.52
N GLU A 20 32.11 25.95 -12.29
CA GLU A 20 31.58 24.58 -12.41
C GLU A 20 30.46 24.31 -11.41
N THR A 21 30.59 24.82 -10.18
CA THR A 21 29.54 24.71 -9.17
C THR A 21 28.25 25.41 -9.63
N LEU A 22 28.35 26.61 -10.20
CA LEU A 22 27.20 27.31 -10.79
C LEU A 22 26.56 26.53 -11.95
N ARG A 23 27.37 25.87 -12.80
CA ARG A 23 26.88 25.01 -13.88
C ARG A 23 26.12 23.81 -13.34
N ILE A 24 26.68 23.11 -12.37
CA ILE A 24 26.04 21.97 -11.72
C ILE A 24 24.68 22.40 -11.16
N LEU A 25 24.63 23.46 -10.35
CA LEU A 25 23.39 23.97 -9.75
C LEU A 25 22.31 24.27 -10.81
N ALA A 26 22.69 24.91 -11.92
CA ALA A 26 21.77 25.21 -13.01
C ALA A 26 21.29 23.94 -13.75
N MET A 27 22.18 22.99 -14.02
CA MET A 27 21.86 21.76 -14.76
C MET A 27 20.90 20.85 -14.00
N VAL A 28 21.02 20.80 -12.67
CA VAL A 28 20.11 20.00 -11.83
C VAL A 28 18.90 20.79 -11.35
N GLU A 29 18.72 22.02 -11.84
CA GLU A 29 17.62 22.91 -11.50
C GLU A 29 17.43 23.12 -9.98
N GLU A 30 18.54 23.30 -9.24
CA GLU A 30 18.49 23.49 -7.78
C GLU A 30 18.00 24.89 -7.40
N THR A 31 16.68 25.07 -7.44
CA THR A 31 16.02 26.36 -7.25
C THR A 31 16.21 26.93 -5.84
N GLN A 32 16.54 26.11 -4.85
CA GLN A 32 16.91 26.59 -3.51
C GLN A 32 18.21 27.44 -3.51
N ALA A 33 19.07 27.30 -4.52
CA ALA A 33 20.31 28.06 -4.64
C ALA A 33 20.15 29.47 -5.23
N LEU A 34 18.93 29.88 -5.65
CA LEU A 34 18.67 31.15 -6.34
C LEU A 34 19.25 32.37 -5.62
N GLN A 35 19.08 32.44 -4.30
CA GLN A 35 19.59 33.56 -3.50
C GLN A 35 21.12 33.59 -3.48
N ALA A 36 21.77 32.42 -3.31
CA ALA A 36 23.22 32.33 -3.31
C ALA A 36 23.80 32.71 -4.69
N VAL A 37 23.21 32.22 -5.78
CA VAL A 37 23.62 32.57 -7.15
C VAL A 37 23.46 34.07 -7.42
N ALA A 38 22.37 34.68 -6.95
CA ALA A 38 22.15 36.12 -7.07
C ALA A 38 23.21 36.93 -6.28
N GLN A 39 23.68 36.42 -5.14
CA GLN A 39 24.76 37.05 -4.39
C GLN A 39 26.09 36.98 -5.15
N ILE A 40 26.45 35.80 -5.67
CA ILE A 40 27.67 35.62 -6.49
C ILE A 40 27.66 36.54 -7.71
N PHE A 41 26.52 36.64 -8.42
CA PHE A 41 26.38 37.58 -9.53
C PHE A 41 26.71 39.03 -9.16
N LYS A 42 26.36 39.47 -7.94
CA LYS A 42 26.59 40.85 -7.49
C LYS A 42 28.01 41.10 -6.97
N THR A 43 28.60 40.11 -6.29
CA THR A 43 29.80 40.36 -5.47
C THR A 43 31.03 39.56 -5.84
N ASP A 44 30.95 38.55 -6.72
CA ASP A 44 32.14 37.80 -7.09
C ASP A 44 33.17 38.72 -7.77
N PRO A 45 34.46 38.68 -7.36
CA PRO A 45 35.48 39.52 -7.98
C PRO A 45 35.71 39.18 -9.46
N ASP A 46 35.55 37.91 -9.83
CA ASP A 46 35.83 37.43 -11.18
C ASP A 46 34.66 37.70 -12.14
N VAL A 47 34.96 38.35 -13.28
CA VAL A 47 33.96 38.73 -14.29
C VAL A 47 33.29 37.49 -14.92
N HIS A 48 34.05 36.43 -15.18
CA HIS A 48 33.53 35.20 -15.78
C HIS A 48 32.63 34.44 -14.80
N VAL A 49 32.98 34.45 -13.51
CA VAL A 49 32.10 33.88 -12.48
C VAL A 49 30.78 34.67 -12.41
N ARG A 50 30.82 36.01 -12.44
CA ARG A 50 29.58 36.81 -12.49
C ARG A 50 28.74 36.53 -13.74
N GLN A 51 29.36 36.41 -14.92
CA GLN A 51 28.66 36.05 -16.16
C GLN A 51 28.01 34.66 -16.06
N THR A 52 28.73 33.69 -15.50
CA THR A 52 28.23 32.33 -15.28
C THR A 52 27.07 32.33 -14.27
N ALA A 53 27.17 33.10 -13.19
CA ALA A 53 26.12 33.26 -12.20
C ALA A 53 24.87 33.93 -12.79
N GLN A 54 25.04 34.89 -13.70
CA GLN A 54 23.93 35.51 -14.41
C GLN A 54 23.18 34.48 -15.29
N TRP A 55 23.92 33.65 -16.02
CA TRP A 55 23.32 32.56 -16.81
C TRP A 55 22.61 31.54 -15.92
N ALA A 56 23.29 31.03 -14.89
CA ALA A 56 22.74 30.06 -13.95
C ALA A 56 21.48 30.58 -13.26
N GLY A 57 21.51 31.85 -12.80
CA GLY A 57 20.38 32.50 -12.16
C GLY A 57 19.14 32.59 -13.05
N ARG A 58 19.30 32.82 -14.36
CA ARG A 58 18.18 32.80 -15.32
C ARG A 58 17.56 31.42 -15.43
N LEU A 59 18.37 30.37 -15.55
CA LEU A 59 17.90 28.98 -15.65
C LEU A 59 17.15 28.57 -14.38
N LEU A 60 17.72 28.86 -13.21
CA LEU A 60 17.10 28.57 -11.92
C LEU A 60 15.81 29.35 -11.72
N TRP A 61 15.76 30.62 -12.11
CA TRP A 61 14.53 31.41 -12.05
C TRP A 61 13.43 30.82 -12.96
N GLN A 62 13.77 30.40 -14.18
CA GLN A 62 12.83 29.74 -15.08
C GLN A 62 12.33 28.40 -14.52
N ALA A 63 13.21 27.60 -13.91
CA ALA A 63 12.82 26.35 -13.25
C ALA A 63 11.88 26.61 -12.06
N HIS A 64 12.20 27.62 -11.24
CA HIS A 64 11.37 28.02 -10.11
C HIS A 64 9.97 28.45 -10.54
N GLN A 65 9.85 29.23 -11.62
CA GLN A 65 8.55 29.67 -12.16
C GLN A 65 7.71 28.51 -12.71
N ARG A 66 8.36 27.43 -13.19
CA ARG A 66 7.66 26.20 -13.60
C ARG A 66 7.21 25.34 -12.40
N GLY A 67 7.50 25.76 -11.16
CA GLY A 67 7.27 24.96 -9.96
C GLY A 67 8.20 23.76 -9.84
N HIS A 68 9.31 23.75 -10.58
CA HIS A 68 10.31 22.69 -10.46
C HIS A 68 11.25 22.98 -9.29
N SER A 69 11.39 22.00 -8.41
CA SER A 69 12.52 21.89 -7.50
C SER A 69 13.03 20.46 -7.53
N THR A 70 14.33 20.27 -7.32
CA THR A 70 14.95 18.95 -7.24
C THR A 70 14.30 18.11 -6.13
N GLU A 71 13.96 18.73 -5.00
CA GLU A 71 13.18 18.10 -3.93
C GLU A 71 11.81 17.61 -4.42
N GLN A 72 11.06 18.45 -5.12
CA GLN A 72 9.75 18.07 -5.66
C GLN A 72 9.87 16.97 -6.72
N ALA A 73 10.91 16.99 -7.56
CA ALA A 73 11.16 15.94 -8.55
C ALA A 73 11.48 14.60 -7.86
N ILE A 74 12.33 14.61 -6.84
CA ILE A 74 12.63 13.42 -6.02
C ILE A 74 11.35 12.93 -5.34
N ARG A 75 10.56 13.83 -4.74
CA ARG A 75 9.27 13.46 -4.14
C ARG A 75 8.35 12.85 -5.19
N GLN A 76 8.12 13.48 -6.34
CA GLN A 76 7.22 12.93 -7.37
C GLN A 76 7.67 11.53 -7.84
N GLN A 77 8.98 11.32 -8.00
CA GLN A 77 9.53 10.05 -8.45
C GLN A 77 9.48 8.95 -7.38
N TYR A 78 9.58 9.31 -6.09
CA TYR A 78 9.73 8.38 -4.97
C TYR A 78 8.63 8.52 -3.89
N ALA A 79 7.55 9.26 -4.14
CA ALA A 79 6.43 9.48 -3.19
C ALA A 79 5.42 8.34 -3.19
N ALA A 80 5.45 7.44 -4.18
CA ALA A 80 4.72 6.20 -4.03
C ALA A 80 5.40 5.41 -2.91
N PRO A 81 4.68 5.03 -1.82
CA PRO A 81 5.21 4.04 -0.91
C PRO A 81 5.63 2.82 -1.75
N PRO A 82 6.72 2.12 -1.38
CA PRO A 82 7.06 0.87 -2.06
C PRO A 82 5.78 0.04 -2.14
N LYS A 83 5.47 -0.51 -3.32
CA LYS A 83 4.33 -1.40 -3.44
C LYS A 83 4.45 -2.40 -2.30
N PRO A 84 3.42 -2.55 -1.44
CA PRO A 84 3.45 -3.56 -0.40
C PRO A 84 3.88 -4.86 -1.07
N ASP A 85 4.78 -5.57 -0.42
CA ASP A 85 5.18 -6.88 -0.94
C ASP A 85 3.94 -7.77 -1.11
N HIS A 86 4.08 -8.84 -1.89
CA HIS A 86 2.92 -9.68 -2.23
C HIS A 86 2.16 -10.16 -0.98
N GLU A 87 2.87 -10.32 0.14
CA GLU A 87 2.30 -10.70 1.44
C GLU A 87 1.44 -9.57 2.04
N GLU A 88 1.95 -8.34 2.13
CA GLU A 88 1.16 -7.19 2.60
C GLU A 88 -0.03 -6.88 1.69
N MET A 89 0.11 -7.09 0.38
CA MET A 89 -0.97 -6.90 -0.59
C MET A 89 -2.07 -7.96 -0.42
N LEU A 90 -1.69 -9.23 -0.19
CA LEU A 90 -2.62 -10.32 0.13
C LEU A 90 -3.36 -10.07 1.45
N ILE A 91 -2.66 -9.60 2.49
CA ILE A 91 -3.26 -9.31 3.80
C ILE A 91 -4.29 -8.18 3.67
N ALA A 92 -3.99 -7.12 2.91
CA ALA A 92 -4.92 -6.03 2.66
C ALA A 92 -6.16 -6.47 1.85
N GLU A 93 -5.98 -7.35 0.86
CA GLU A 93 -7.06 -7.85 0.01
C GLU A 93 -7.99 -8.83 0.75
N VAL A 94 -7.43 -9.70 1.59
CA VAL A 94 -8.20 -10.62 2.47
C VAL A 94 -8.93 -9.87 3.58
N SER A 95 -8.42 -8.72 4.02
CA SER A 95 -9.02 -7.91 5.09
C SER A 95 -10.10 -6.93 4.60
N SER A 96 -10.32 -6.81 3.29
CA SER A 96 -11.34 -5.91 2.74
C SER A 96 -12.76 -6.50 2.86
N PRO A 97 -13.75 -5.74 3.36
CA PRO A 97 -15.13 -6.21 3.48
C PRO A 97 -15.84 -6.38 2.13
N ILE A 98 -15.28 -5.85 1.03
CA ILE A 98 -15.79 -6.03 -0.33
C ILE A 98 -14.85 -6.99 -1.06
N PHE A 99 -14.91 -8.26 -0.67
CA PHE A 99 -14.22 -9.33 -1.38
C PHE A 99 -14.99 -9.69 -2.65
N THR A 100 -14.53 -9.22 -3.81
CA THR A 100 -15.19 -9.49 -5.10
C THR A 100 -14.68 -10.81 -5.69
N GLY A 101 -15.24 -11.92 -5.23
CA GLY A 101 -14.83 -13.28 -5.56
C GLY A 101 -14.75 -13.62 -7.06
N LYS A 102 -13.60 -13.44 -7.70
CA LYS A 102 -13.36 -13.79 -9.12
C LYS A 102 -12.24 -14.83 -9.32
N SER A 103 -11.53 -15.24 -8.27
CA SER A 103 -10.48 -16.26 -8.29
C SER A 103 -10.98 -17.61 -7.76
N LYS A 104 -10.32 -18.71 -8.19
CA LYS A 104 -10.59 -20.07 -7.66
C LYS A 104 -10.26 -20.19 -6.17
N LEU A 105 -9.30 -19.39 -5.66
CA LEU A 105 -9.06 -19.31 -4.22
C LEU A 105 -10.27 -18.73 -3.48
N ASP A 106 -10.93 -17.74 -4.08
CA ASP A 106 -12.11 -17.09 -3.51
C ASP A 106 -13.26 -18.07 -3.33
N GLN A 107 -13.47 -18.95 -4.32
CA GLN A 107 -14.47 -20.01 -4.24
C GLN A 107 -14.14 -21.02 -3.13
N LYS A 108 -12.87 -21.41 -2.99
CA LYS A 108 -12.45 -22.36 -1.96
C LYS A 108 -12.65 -21.79 -0.55
N PHE A 109 -12.27 -20.53 -0.32
CA PHE A 109 -12.44 -19.86 0.97
C PHE A 109 -13.92 -19.66 1.33
N LEU A 110 -14.77 -19.34 0.35
CA LEU A 110 -16.21 -19.19 0.57
C LEU A 110 -16.85 -20.53 0.98
N ILE A 111 -16.50 -21.61 0.27
CA ILE A 111 -16.96 -22.96 0.58
C ILE A 111 -16.48 -23.39 1.97
N GLU A 112 -15.22 -23.10 2.32
CA GLU A 112 -14.64 -23.48 3.61
C GLU A 112 -15.28 -22.73 4.79
N ARG A 113 -15.57 -21.44 4.62
CA ARG A 113 -16.29 -20.63 5.61
C ARG A 113 -17.73 -21.12 5.80
N GLU A 114 -18.42 -21.44 4.71
CA GLU A 114 -19.81 -21.92 4.78
C GLU A 114 -19.90 -23.32 5.41
N LEU A 115 -18.93 -24.20 5.10
CA LEU A 115 -18.82 -25.51 5.74
C LEU A 115 -18.60 -25.40 7.24
N GLN A 116 -17.72 -24.48 7.67
CA GLN A 116 -17.47 -24.24 9.10
C GLN A 116 -18.70 -23.68 9.83
N ALA A 117 -19.45 -22.76 9.20
CA ALA A 117 -20.69 -22.25 9.76
C ALA A 117 -21.73 -23.36 9.96
N ARG A 118 -21.91 -24.21 8.93
CA ARG A 118 -22.83 -25.36 8.98
C ARG A 118 -22.43 -26.38 10.04
N GLN A 119 -21.13 -26.66 10.17
CA GLN A 119 -20.62 -27.60 11.17
C GLN A 119 -20.84 -27.06 12.59
N ARG A 120 -20.70 -25.76 12.79
CA ARG A 120 -21.00 -25.11 14.08
C ARG A 120 -22.48 -25.18 14.43
N GLU A 121 -23.36 -24.91 13.47
CA GLU A 121 -24.80 -25.04 13.63
C GLU A 121 -25.22 -26.47 14.01
N LEU A 122 -24.62 -27.48 13.38
CA LEU A 122 -24.85 -28.89 13.74
C LEU A 122 -24.32 -29.23 15.13
N LEU A 123 -23.16 -28.69 15.52
CA LEU A 123 -22.62 -28.89 16.86
C LEU A 123 -23.51 -28.22 17.91
N ASP A 124 -24.05 -27.04 17.64
CA ASP A 124 -24.97 -26.35 18.55
C ASP A 124 -26.29 -27.13 18.66
N ALA A 125 -26.84 -27.63 17.55
CA ALA A 125 -28.03 -28.49 17.53
C ALA A 125 -27.84 -29.84 18.25
N LEU A 126 -26.61 -30.35 18.32
CA LEU A 126 -26.27 -31.55 19.11
C LEU A 126 -26.09 -31.25 20.61
N HIS A 127 -25.80 -30.01 20.98
CA HIS A 127 -25.65 -29.57 22.37
C HIS A 127 -26.95 -28.99 22.96
N GLU A 128 -27.96 -28.67 22.14
CA GLU A 128 -29.32 -28.46 22.60
C GLU A 128 -29.91 -29.79 23.10
N LYS A 129 -30.00 -29.90 24.43
CA LYS A 129 -30.69 -31.02 25.09
C LYS A 129 -32.14 -31.06 24.56
N PRO A 130 -32.68 -32.23 24.15
CA PRO A 130 -34.07 -32.29 23.72
C PRO A 130 -34.97 -31.78 24.83
N ALA A 131 -35.75 -30.74 24.53
CA ALA A 131 -36.87 -30.33 25.35
C ALA A 131 -37.93 -31.45 25.24
N ASP A 132 -38.18 -32.09 26.38
CA ASP A 132 -39.32 -32.97 26.65
C ASP A 132 -39.63 -34.02 25.58
N THR A 133 -38.74 -35.02 25.44
CA THR A 133 -39.23 -36.36 25.10
C THR A 133 -39.95 -36.89 26.33
N GLU A 134 -41.28 -36.89 26.30
CA GLU A 134 -42.08 -37.71 27.20
C GLU A 134 -41.49 -39.12 27.25
N ASP A 135 -41.38 -39.62 28.48
CA ASP A 135 -40.78 -40.88 28.87
C ASP A 135 -41.62 -42.04 28.27
N VAL A 136 -41.33 -42.44 27.04
CA VAL A 136 -41.92 -43.66 26.47
C VAL A 136 -41.17 -44.84 27.05
N SER A 137 -41.74 -45.42 28.11
CA SER A 137 -41.27 -46.65 28.73
C SER A 137 -41.18 -47.78 27.69
N LEU A 138 -40.04 -48.46 27.66
CA LEU A 138 -39.77 -49.63 26.81
C LEU A 138 -40.67 -50.86 27.14
N SER A 139 -41.59 -50.75 28.10
CA SER A 139 -42.63 -51.75 28.38
C SER A 139 -43.78 -51.75 27.37
N ASP A 140 -44.00 -50.65 26.64
CA ASP A 140 -45.23 -50.45 25.87
C ASP A 140 -45.14 -50.98 24.43
N LEU A 141 -43.94 -51.38 23.98
CA LEU A 141 -43.68 -51.91 22.63
C LEU A 141 -43.65 -53.45 22.55
N ALA A 142 -43.92 -54.18 23.64
CA ALA A 142 -43.78 -55.65 23.69
C ALA A 142 -45.09 -56.43 23.96
N GLY A 143 -46.27 -55.83 23.75
CA GLY A 143 -47.56 -56.41 24.17
C GLY A 143 -48.65 -56.50 23.11
N GLY A 144 -48.32 -56.59 21.82
CA GLY A 144 -49.28 -56.59 20.70
C GLY A 144 -49.26 -57.86 19.83
N LEU A 145 -49.35 -59.02 20.49
CA LEU A 145 -50.04 -60.25 20.07
C LEU A 145 -49.88 -60.79 18.63
N LEU A 146 -49.11 -61.88 18.56
CA LEU A 146 -49.26 -63.02 17.64
C LEU A 146 -50.69 -63.58 17.59
N GLN A 147 -50.99 -64.28 16.48
CA GLN A 147 -52.08 -65.25 16.20
C GLN A 147 -53.38 -64.65 15.64
N ASP A 148 -53.64 -64.81 14.34
CA ASP A 148 -54.13 -66.01 13.60
C ASP A 148 -55.66 -65.93 13.45
N ASP A 149 -56.16 -65.98 12.22
CA ASP A 149 -56.90 -67.14 11.68
C ASP A 149 -57.86 -66.78 10.52
N SER A 150 -57.73 -67.52 9.40
CA SER A 150 -58.71 -67.98 8.38
C SER A 150 -59.73 -67.03 7.74
N GLY A 151 -60.10 -67.07 6.44
CA GLY A 151 -60.05 -68.03 5.31
C GLY A 151 -60.97 -67.47 4.18
N PRO A 152 -61.55 -68.23 3.24
CA PRO A 152 -61.30 -69.60 2.77
C PRO A 152 -61.05 -69.71 1.24
N GLU A 153 -60.78 -70.95 0.82
CA GLU A 153 -60.61 -71.49 -0.53
C GLU A 153 -61.87 -71.39 -1.43
N THR A 154 -61.65 -71.22 -2.74
CA THR A 154 -62.13 -72.12 -3.82
C THR A 154 -61.26 -71.94 -5.07
#